data_AF-A0A0F3GYC6-F1
#
_entry.id   AF-A0A0F3GYC6-F1
#
_cell.length_a   1.000
_cell.length_b   1.000
_cell.length_c   1.000
_cell.angle_alpha   90.00
_cell.angle_beta   90.00
_cell.angle_gamma   90.00
#
_symmetry.space_group_name_H-M   'P 1'
#
loop_
_entity.id
_entity.type
_entity.pdbx_description
1 polymer ?
#
loop_
_entity_poly.entity_id
_entity_poly.type
_entity_poly.pdbx_seq_one_letter_code
_entity_poly.pdbx_strand_id
1 'polypeptide(L)'
;MYSFIFTEHAPCSYNSLRGKKKAEYKKSFCNALAIDNKGFKKYNDDDELYGIVYYFYKQDNKLDVDNISKPIWDSLKGCLYNDDQQIKFRLVIKYDISKNTAYELDITNLSDDMMCKLLNVLENKNHILYVECGRKDISFAIFKFNLEKIDGY
;
A
#
# COMPACT_ATOMS: atom_id res chain seq x y z
N MET A 1 -11.07 -7.15 -4.96
CA MET A 1 -9.80 -6.51 -4.57
C MET A 1 -10.15 -5.32 -3.69
N TYR A 2 -9.36 -5.03 -2.68
CA TYR A 2 -9.52 -3.84 -1.85
C TYR A 2 -8.31 -2.94 -2.00
N SER A 3 -8.54 -1.65 -2.15
CA SER A 3 -7.50 -0.63 -2.23
C SER A 3 -7.90 0.59 -1.45
N PHE A 4 -6.93 1.27 -0.84
CA PHE A 4 -7.20 2.49 -0.07
C PHE A 4 -5.98 3.41 -0.04
N ILE A 5 -6.25 4.68 0.24
CA ILE A 5 -5.23 5.71 0.41
C ILE A 5 -5.12 6.08 1.88
N PHE A 6 -3.88 6.07 2.38
CA PHE A 6 -3.54 6.39 3.75
C PHE A 6 -2.58 7.59 3.80
N THR A 7 -2.98 8.65 4.51
CA THR A 7 -2.21 9.91 4.62
C THR A 7 -2.16 10.47 6.04
N GLU A 8 -2.64 9.72 7.04
CA GLU A 8 -2.79 10.24 8.41
C GLU A 8 -1.44 10.46 9.10
N HIS A 9 -0.47 9.60 8.85
CA HIS A 9 0.91 9.76 9.30
C HIS A 9 1.90 9.09 8.34
N ALA A 10 3.19 9.43 8.45
CA ALA A 10 4.24 8.73 7.73
C ALA A 10 4.30 7.25 8.12
N PRO A 11 4.84 6.36 7.26
CA PRO A 11 5.18 5.00 7.66
C PRO A 11 6.07 5.01 8.90
N CYS A 12 5.83 4.10 9.83
CA CYS A 12 6.63 3.94 11.04
C CYS A 12 7.51 2.71 10.90
N SER A 13 8.75 2.75 11.40
CA SER A 13 9.56 1.54 11.45
C SER A 13 8.94 0.49 12.38
N TYR A 14 9.07 -0.79 12.03
CA TYR A 14 8.55 -1.91 12.82
C TYR A 14 9.02 -1.85 14.28
N ASN A 15 10.31 -1.56 14.50
CA ASN A 15 10.91 -1.50 15.84
C ASN A 15 10.32 -0.39 16.72
N SER A 16 9.75 0.66 16.11
CA SER A 16 9.16 1.79 16.82
C SER A 16 7.70 1.57 17.25
N LEU A 17 7.05 0.49 16.80
CA LEU A 17 5.64 0.21 17.06
C LEU A 17 5.47 -0.73 18.25
N ARG A 18 5.15 -0.17 19.42
CA ARG A 18 4.89 -0.93 20.65
C ARG A 18 3.67 -0.39 21.39
N GLY A 19 3.02 -1.28 22.17
CA GLY A 19 1.91 -0.93 23.05
C GLY A 19 0.81 -0.13 22.36
N LYS A 20 0.44 1.01 22.95
CA LYS A 20 -0.63 1.90 22.47
C LYS A 20 -0.41 2.37 21.03
N LYS A 21 0.82 2.74 20.68
CA LYS A 21 1.17 3.23 19.33
C LYS A 21 0.89 2.17 18.26
N LYS A 22 1.17 0.89 18.55
CA LYS A 22 0.84 -0.22 17.63
C LYS A 22 -0.67 -0.37 17.44
N ALA A 23 -1.45 -0.23 18.51
CA ALA A 23 -2.91 -0.33 18.44
C ALA A 23 -3.53 0.86 17.67
N GLU A 24 -3.05 2.09 17.90
CA GLU A 24 -3.47 3.29 17.17
C GLU A 24 -3.09 3.19 15.68
N TYR A 25 -1.87 2.76 15.36
CA TYR A 25 -1.42 2.54 13.99
C TYR A 25 -2.34 1.53 13.28
N LYS A 26 -2.60 0.37 13.92
CA LYS A 26 -3.54 -0.63 13.41
C LYS A 26 -4.93 -0.07 13.15
N LYS A 27 -5.50 0.64 14.13
CA LYS A 27 -6.84 1.24 14.01
C LYS A 27 -6.92 2.19 12.82
N SER A 28 -5.89 3.00 12.60
CA SER A 28 -5.83 3.99 11.52
C SER A 28 -5.88 3.32 10.14
N PHE A 29 -5.12 2.24 9.94
CA PHE A 29 -5.19 1.44 8.70
C PHE A 29 -6.55 0.77 8.49
N CYS A 30 -7.12 0.16 9.53
CA CYS A 30 -8.42 -0.49 9.40
C CYS A 30 -9.55 0.52 9.12
N ASN A 31 -9.45 1.73 9.66
CA ASN A 31 -10.36 2.83 9.35
C ASN A 31 -10.23 3.28 7.90
N ALA A 32 -9.01 3.52 7.40
CA ALA A 32 -8.78 3.92 6.02
C ALA A 32 -9.32 2.88 5.02
N LEU A 33 -9.06 1.59 5.29
CA LEU A 33 -9.64 0.48 4.55
C LEU A 33 -11.18 0.56 4.52
N ALA A 34 -11.82 0.74 5.67
CA ALA A 34 -13.27 0.78 5.79
C ALA A 34 -13.92 1.99 5.09
N ILE A 35 -13.25 3.14 5.10
CA ILE A 35 -13.71 4.36 4.43
C ILE A 35 -13.74 4.15 2.91
N ASP A 36 -12.66 3.62 2.35
CA ASP A 36 -12.50 3.49 0.89
C ASP A 36 -13.19 2.23 0.34
N ASN A 37 -13.47 1.25 1.20
CA ASN A 37 -14.09 -0.01 0.82
C ASN A 37 -15.34 -0.25 1.67
N LYS A 38 -16.38 0.56 1.44
CA LYS A 38 -17.63 0.48 2.21
C LYS A 38 -18.22 -0.93 2.15
N GLY A 39 -18.50 -1.50 3.32
CA GLY A 39 -19.06 -2.84 3.44
C GLY A 39 -18.10 -3.96 3.04
N PHE A 40 -16.78 -3.70 3.01
CA PHE A 40 -15.80 -4.75 2.74
C PHE A 40 -15.97 -5.92 3.71
N LYS A 41 -15.73 -7.12 3.20
CA LYS A 41 -15.64 -8.34 3.99
C LYS A 41 -14.19 -8.77 4.05
N LYS A 42 -13.78 -9.22 5.22
CA LYS A 42 -12.51 -9.89 5.43
C LYS A 42 -12.35 -11.06 4.44
N TYR A 43 -11.13 -11.29 3.97
CA TYR A 43 -10.79 -12.48 3.21
C TYR A 43 -10.95 -13.75 4.06
N ASN A 44 -11.27 -14.86 3.41
CA ASN A 44 -11.40 -16.17 4.05
C ASN A 44 -10.01 -16.73 4.39
N ASP A 45 -9.92 -17.74 5.25
CA ASP A 45 -8.63 -18.29 5.70
C ASP A 45 -7.84 -19.01 4.58
N ASP A 46 -8.54 -19.57 3.62
CA ASP A 46 -8.01 -20.29 2.46
C ASP A 46 -7.65 -19.37 1.28
N ASP A 47 -8.05 -18.10 1.34
CA ASP A 47 -7.67 -17.12 0.32
C ASP A 47 -6.14 -16.92 0.35
N GLU A 48 -5.49 -17.26 -0.76
CA GLU A 48 -4.14 -16.78 -1.04
C GLU A 48 -4.22 -15.33 -1.50
N LEU A 49 -3.36 -14.45 -1.00
CA LEU A 49 -3.45 -13.01 -1.19
C LEU A 49 -2.14 -12.44 -1.75
N TYR A 50 -2.25 -11.34 -2.47
CA TYR A 50 -1.14 -10.45 -2.77
C TYR A 50 -1.33 -9.10 -2.07
N GLY A 51 -0.22 -8.40 -1.85
CA GLY A 51 -0.22 -7.06 -1.30
C GLY A 51 0.68 -6.10 -2.07
N ILE A 52 0.21 -4.89 -2.35
CA ILE A 52 1.01 -3.82 -2.96
C ILE A 52 0.96 -2.59 -2.07
N VAL A 53 2.11 -1.96 -1.88
CA VAL A 53 2.24 -0.64 -1.24
C VAL A 53 3.04 0.28 -2.15
N TYR A 54 2.44 1.39 -2.56
CA TYR A 54 3.17 2.51 -3.15
C TYR A 54 3.29 3.62 -2.12
N TYR A 55 4.53 3.94 -1.74
CA TYR A 55 4.83 5.03 -0.82
C TYR A 55 5.37 6.23 -1.60
N PHE A 56 4.52 7.24 -1.79
CA PHE A 56 4.91 8.52 -2.35
C PHE A 56 5.32 9.47 -1.24
N TYR A 57 6.47 10.13 -1.41
CA TYR A 57 6.97 11.07 -0.41
C TYR A 57 7.62 12.30 -1.01
N LYS A 58 7.45 13.45 -0.34
CA LYS A 58 8.18 14.71 -0.62
C LYS A 58 9.40 14.89 0.30
N GLN A 59 9.36 14.25 1.47
CA GLN A 59 10.44 14.24 2.44
C GLN A 59 10.77 12.78 2.78
N ASP A 60 12.02 12.37 2.61
CA ASP A 60 12.40 10.99 2.91
C ASP A 60 12.45 10.76 4.43
N ASN A 61 11.83 9.66 4.88
CA ASN A 61 11.88 9.19 6.26
C ASN A 61 13.02 8.19 6.50
N LYS A 62 13.84 7.91 5.47
CA LYS A 62 14.98 6.99 5.49
C LYS A 62 14.63 5.54 5.85
N LEU A 63 13.35 5.19 5.83
CA LEU A 63 12.94 3.81 6.05
C LEU A 63 13.20 2.97 4.79
N ASP A 64 13.75 1.78 4.98
CA ASP A 64 13.78 0.76 3.93
C ASP A 64 12.37 0.21 3.68
N VAL A 65 12.21 -0.45 2.52
CA VAL A 65 10.93 -1.00 2.06
C VAL A 65 10.37 -2.07 3.01
N ASP A 66 11.21 -2.84 3.68
CA ASP A 66 10.77 -3.89 4.61
C ASP A 66 10.17 -3.29 5.89
N ASN A 67 10.81 -2.23 6.42
CA ASN A 67 10.35 -1.46 7.56
C ASN A 67 9.09 -0.64 7.27
N ILE A 68 8.74 -0.43 6.00
CA ILE A 68 7.44 0.12 5.58
C ILE A 68 6.41 -1.01 5.45
N SER A 69 6.79 -2.06 4.72
CA SER A 69 5.89 -3.16 4.34
C SER A 69 5.31 -3.88 5.56
N LYS A 70 6.18 -4.39 6.43
CA LYS A 70 5.76 -5.30 7.50
C LYS A 70 4.76 -4.66 8.47
N PRO A 71 4.98 -3.44 8.98
CA PRO A 71 4.01 -2.75 9.84
C PRO A 71 2.62 -2.57 9.23
N ILE A 72 2.54 -2.29 7.93
CA ILE A 72 1.28 -2.08 7.23
C ILE A 72 0.50 -3.39 7.18
N TRP A 73 1.15 -4.48 6.76
CA TRP A 73 0.51 -5.79 6.70
C TRP A 73 0.11 -6.31 8.09
N ASP A 74 0.98 -6.18 9.08
CA ASP A 74 0.66 -6.52 10.49
C ASP A 74 -0.55 -5.75 11.02
N SER A 75 -0.76 -4.51 10.55
CA SER A 75 -1.89 -3.67 10.93
C SER A 75 -3.19 -4.15 10.29
N LEU A 76 -3.12 -4.60 9.04
CA LEU A 76 -4.26 -5.15 8.31
C LEU A 76 -4.65 -6.56 8.77
N LYS A 77 -3.72 -7.32 9.38
CA LYS A 77 -4.02 -8.60 10.02
C LYS A 77 -5.09 -8.45 11.10
N GLY A 78 -6.13 -9.28 11.02
CA GLY A 78 -7.32 -9.21 11.87
C GLY A 78 -8.43 -8.35 11.28
N CYS A 79 -8.11 -7.35 10.45
CA CYS A 79 -9.10 -6.48 9.79
C CYS A 79 -9.43 -6.98 8.38
N LEU A 80 -8.40 -7.22 7.56
CA LEU A 80 -8.51 -7.56 6.15
C LEU A 80 -8.37 -9.06 5.87
N TYR A 81 -7.54 -9.75 6.66
CA TYR A 81 -7.27 -11.19 6.57
C TYR A 81 -6.90 -11.74 7.97
N ASN A 82 -6.91 -13.06 8.17
CA ASN A 82 -6.73 -13.68 9.48
C ASN A 82 -5.27 -13.98 9.80
N ASP A 83 -4.52 -14.46 8.81
CA ASP A 83 -3.14 -14.89 8.96
C ASP A 83 -2.20 -14.19 7.97
N ASP A 84 -1.03 -13.76 8.44
CA ASP A 84 0.00 -13.16 7.58
C ASP A 84 0.56 -14.17 6.56
N GLN A 85 0.43 -15.47 6.83
CA GLN A 85 0.75 -16.52 5.86
C GLN A 85 -0.14 -16.49 4.60
N GLN A 86 -1.29 -15.80 4.64
CA GLN A 86 -2.15 -15.63 3.47
C GLN A 86 -1.50 -14.74 2.41
N ILE A 87 -0.67 -13.78 2.80
CA ILE A 87 0.04 -12.89 1.87
C ILE A 87 1.21 -13.64 1.22
N LYS A 88 1.02 -14.16 0.01
CA LYS A 88 2.02 -14.95 -0.72
C LYS A 88 2.98 -14.10 -1.54
N PHE A 89 2.56 -12.90 -1.92
CA PHE A 89 3.36 -11.94 -2.68
C PHE A 89 3.17 -10.55 -2.09
N ARG A 90 4.26 -9.80 -1.96
CA ARG A 90 4.21 -8.39 -1.59
C ARG A 90 5.17 -7.57 -2.43
N LEU A 91 4.69 -6.42 -2.89
CA LEU A 91 5.49 -5.40 -3.57
C LEU A 91 5.42 -4.11 -2.78
N VAL A 92 6.57 -3.50 -2.52
CA VAL A 92 6.64 -2.16 -1.95
C VAL A 92 7.57 -1.31 -2.78
N ILE A 93 7.07 -0.16 -3.25
CA ILE A 93 7.85 0.82 -4.00
C ILE A 93 7.82 2.13 -3.22
N LYS A 94 9.00 2.74 -3.06
CA LYS A 94 9.15 4.12 -2.59
C LYS A 94 9.37 5.03 -3.79
N TYR A 95 8.64 6.13 -3.86
CA TYR A 95 8.77 7.09 -4.95
C TYR A 95 8.86 8.53 -4.42
N ASP A 96 9.95 9.21 -4.78
CA ASP A 96 10.22 10.60 -4.40
C ASP A 96 9.49 11.56 -5.35
N ILE A 97 8.32 12.04 -4.92
CA ILE A 97 7.51 13.00 -5.69
C ILE A 97 7.95 14.46 -5.49
N SER A 98 9.04 14.72 -4.75
CA SER A 98 9.61 16.07 -4.67
C SER A 98 10.42 16.44 -5.93
N LYS A 99 10.92 15.43 -6.64
CA LYS A 99 11.84 15.59 -7.79
C LYS A 99 11.17 15.37 -9.14
N ASN A 100 10.16 14.50 -9.18
CA ASN A 100 9.39 14.19 -10.38
C ASN A 100 7.91 14.42 -10.12
N THR A 101 7.25 15.11 -11.04
CA THR A 101 5.81 15.29 -11.05
C THR A 101 5.11 13.97 -11.39
N ALA A 102 3.93 13.75 -10.83
CA ALA A 102 3.14 12.51 -10.93
C ALA A 102 2.69 12.09 -12.36
N TYR A 103 3.16 12.77 -13.41
CA TYR A 103 2.70 12.58 -14.79
C TYR A 103 3.12 11.24 -15.42
N GLU A 104 4.04 10.49 -14.81
CA GLU A 104 4.47 9.17 -15.28
C GLU A 104 3.70 8.00 -14.66
N LEU A 105 2.77 8.27 -13.73
CA LEU A 105 2.01 7.21 -13.07
C LEU A 105 0.88 6.71 -13.98
N ASP A 106 1.02 5.48 -14.47
CA ASP A 106 -0.09 4.75 -15.08
C ASP A 106 -1.11 4.35 -14.00
N ILE A 107 -2.21 5.11 -13.96
CA ILE A 107 -3.32 4.92 -13.02
C ILE A 107 -4.63 4.55 -13.72
N THR A 108 -4.59 4.15 -14.99
CA THR A 108 -5.79 3.94 -15.82
C THR A 108 -6.68 2.79 -15.32
N ASN A 109 -6.14 1.91 -14.49
CA ASN A 109 -6.86 0.78 -13.89
C ASN A 109 -7.47 1.10 -12.51
N LEU A 110 -7.28 2.32 -12.00
CA LEU A 110 -7.96 2.78 -10.78
C LEU A 110 -9.40 3.19 -11.09
N SER A 111 -10.30 3.05 -10.11
CA SER A 111 -11.63 3.67 -10.20
C SER A 111 -11.52 5.20 -10.19
N ASP A 112 -12.48 5.89 -10.80
CA ASP A 112 -12.51 7.35 -10.88
C ASP A 112 -12.39 8.02 -9.50
N ASP A 113 -13.09 7.50 -8.50
CA ASP A 113 -13.03 7.99 -7.11
C ASP A 113 -11.62 7.83 -6.51
N MET A 114 -11.01 6.66 -6.69
CA MET A 114 -9.67 6.38 -6.20
C MET A 114 -8.61 7.23 -6.91
N MET A 115 -8.76 7.41 -8.23
CA MET A 115 -7.91 8.27 -9.05
C MET A 115 -7.98 9.72 -8.57
N CYS A 116 -9.19 10.28 -8.44
CA CYS A 116 -9.38 11.66 -7.99
C CYS A 116 -8.82 11.85 -6.57
N LYS A 117 -9.06 10.88 -5.67
CA LYS A 117 -8.49 10.90 -4.32
C LYS A 117 -6.96 10.87 -4.35
N LEU A 118 -6.37 10.00 -5.18
CA LEU A 118 -4.91 9.86 -5.30
C LEU A 118 -4.25 11.16 -5.80
N LEU A 119 -4.77 11.73 -6.89
CA LEU A 119 -4.27 12.99 -7.45
C LEU A 119 -4.36 14.12 -6.44
N ASN A 120 -5.50 14.25 -5.75
CA ASN A 120 -5.68 15.26 -4.72
C ASN A 120 -4.66 15.11 -3.57
N VAL A 121 -4.37 13.89 -3.09
CA VAL A 121 -3.40 13.72 -2.01
C VAL A 121 -1.96 13.90 -2.47
N LEU A 122 -1.61 13.54 -3.72
CA LEU A 122 -0.27 13.75 -4.31
C LEU A 122 0.10 15.25 -4.33
N GLU A 123 -0.86 16.11 -4.62
CA GLU A 123 -0.65 17.55 -4.59
C GLU A 123 -0.51 18.08 -3.16
N ASN A 124 -1.32 17.57 -2.22
CA ASN A 124 -1.54 18.22 -0.92
C ASN A 124 -0.82 17.58 0.27
N LYS A 125 -0.18 16.40 0.11
CA LYS A 125 0.43 15.65 1.22
C LYS A 125 1.91 15.36 0.97
N ASN A 126 2.65 15.21 2.08
CA ASN A 126 4.08 14.89 2.05
C ASN A 126 4.36 13.38 2.10
N HIS A 127 3.42 12.60 2.63
CA HIS A 127 3.53 11.16 2.79
C HIS A 127 2.20 10.53 2.43
N ILE A 128 2.21 9.67 1.43
CA ILE A 128 1.02 9.04 0.88
C ILE A 128 1.33 7.56 0.69
N LEU A 129 0.48 6.72 1.25
CA LEU A 129 0.49 5.30 1.01
C LEU A 129 -0.74 4.95 0.19
N TYR A 130 -0.53 4.44 -1.01
CA TYR A 130 -1.54 3.63 -1.69
C TYR A 130 -1.31 2.18 -1.29
N VAL A 131 -2.35 1.51 -0.79
CA VAL A 131 -2.30 0.12 -0.36
C VAL A 131 -3.35 -0.67 -1.10
N GLU A 132 -2.96 -1.79 -1.70
CA GLU A 132 -3.83 -2.69 -2.44
C GLU A 132 -3.64 -4.13 -1.96
N CYS A 133 -4.74 -4.86 -1.83
CA CYS A 133 -4.75 -6.27 -1.49
C CYS A 133 -5.83 -6.98 -2.30
N GLY A 134 -5.46 -8.11 -2.89
CA GLY A 134 -6.36 -8.90 -3.72
C GLY A 134 -6.12 -10.39 -3.57
N ARG A 135 -7.06 -11.19 -4.08
CA ARG A 135 -6.88 -12.64 -4.18
C ARG A 135 -5.80 -12.95 -5.19
N LYS A 136 -5.02 -13.99 -4.87
CA LYS A 136 -4.02 -14.60 -5.72
C LYS A 136 -4.66 -15.53 -6.75
N ASP A 137 -5.70 -15.07 -7.44
CA ASP A 137 -6.18 -15.67 -8.69
C ASP A 137 -5.23 -15.27 -9.85
N ILE A 138 -3.93 -15.32 -9.55
CA ILE A 138 -2.88 -14.61 -10.24
C ILE A 138 -2.56 -15.34 -11.54
N SER A 139 -2.91 -14.69 -12.64
CA SER A 139 -2.26 -14.88 -13.93
C SER A 139 -0.73 -14.76 -13.75
N PHE A 140 0.05 -15.60 -14.44
CA PHE A 140 1.52 -15.49 -14.49
C PHE A 140 2.02 -14.08 -14.85
N ALA A 141 1.15 -13.19 -15.33
CA ALA A 141 1.40 -11.79 -15.63
C ALA A 141 1.97 -10.94 -14.47
N ILE A 142 1.81 -11.34 -13.20
CA ILE A 142 2.43 -10.59 -12.08
C ILE A 142 3.95 -10.78 -12.02
N PHE A 143 4.45 -11.90 -12.56
CA PHE A 143 5.87 -12.18 -12.55
C PHE A 143 6.49 -11.34 -13.66
N LYS A 144 7.03 -10.20 -13.27
CA LYS A 144 7.80 -9.35 -14.17
C LYS A 144 9.28 -9.64 -13.94
N PHE A 145 9.96 -10.02 -15.01
CA PHE A 145 11.40 -10.21 -15.06
C PHE A 145 12.00 -9.14 -15.95
N ASN A 146 13.25 -8.74 -15.69
CA ASN A 146 13.96 -7.71 -16.47
C ASN A 146 13.17 -6.39 -16.53
N LEU A 147 12.77 -5.88 -15.36
CA LEU A 147 12.03 -4.62 -15.22
C LEU A 147 12.86 -3.37 -15.60
N GLU A 148 14.17 -3.52 -15.76
CA GLU A 148 15.04 -2.46 -16.26
C GLU A 148 14.70 -2.16 -17.72
N LYS A 149 14.17 -0.96 -17.99
CA LYS A 149 14.11 -0.43 -19.34
C LYS A 149 15.47 0.19 -19.65
N ILE A 150 16.21 -0.44 -20.56
CA ILE A 150 17.37 0.18 -21.18
C ILE A 150 16.84 1.06 -22.30
N ASP A 151 16.72 2.36 -22.06
CA ASP A 151 16.44 3.32 -23.12
C ASP A 151 17.67 3.43 -24.03
N GLY A 152 17.58 2.87 -25.25
CA GLY A 152 18.52 3.15 -26.35
C GLY A 152 19.34 1.96 -26.86
N TYR A 153 18.96 1.49 -28.05
CA TYR A 153 19.88 1.38 -29.20
C TYR A 153 19.35 2.27 -30.31
#